data_AF-Q0SU55-F1
#
_entry.id   AF-Q0SU55-F1
#
_cell.length_a   1.000
_cell.length_b   1.000
_cell.length_c   1.000
_cell.angle_alpha   90.00
_cell.angle_beta   90.00
_cell.angle_gamma   90.00
#
_symmetry.space_group_name_H-M   'P 1'
#
loop_
_entity.id
_entity.type
_entity.pdbx_description
1 polymer ?
#
loop_
_entity_poly.entity_id
_entity_poly.type
_entity_poly.pdbx_seq_one_letter_code
_entity_poly.pdbx_strand_id
1 'polypeptide(L)'
;MNKLLKWATEIDSIAQAGLTYSKDVYDIDRFNQLKNIAADIISESTNLELHKVKEVLFEERGYLTPKVDVRAAIIKENKILCL
;
A
#
# COMPACT_ATOMS: atom_id res chain seq x y z
N MET A 1 -14.69 3.69 1.93
CA MET A 1 -13.39 3.29 2.50
C MET A 1 -13.30 3.87 3.91
N ASN A 2 -12.94 3.06 4.91
CA ASN A 2 -12.81 3.52 6.30
C ASN A 2 -11.74 4.63 6.38
N LYS A 3 -12.02 5.71 7.12
CA LYS A 3 -11.12 6.87 7.25
C LYS A 3 -9.77 6.47 7.87
N LEU A 4 -9.77 5.53 8.81
CA LEU A 4 -8.57 4.96 9.43
C LEU A 4 -7.70 4.23 8.42
N LEU A 5 -8.31 3.42 7.54
CA LEU A 5 -7.58 2.73 6.48
C LEU A 5 -6.94 3.72 5.51
N LYS A 6 -7.64 4.79 5.13
CA LYS A 6 -7.08 5.83 4.26
C LYS A 6 -5.81 6.44 4.88
N TRP A 7 -5.87 6.80 6.16
CA TRP A 7 -4.72 7.37 6.86
C TRP A 7 -3.57 6.37 7.00
N ALA A 8 -3.86 5.10 7.30
CA ALA A 8 -2.83 4.07 7.38
C ALA A 8 -2.09 3.89 6.04
N THR A 9 -2.82 3.91 4.92
CA THR A 9 -2.23 3.87 3.57
C THR A 9 -1.39 5.11 3.26
N GLU A 10 -1.83 6.30 3.67
CA GLU A 10 -1.04 7.54 3.50
C GLU A 10 0.26 7.50 4.34
N ILE A 11 0.20 7.01 5.58
CA ILE A 11 1.38 6.85 6.45
C ILE A 11 2.38 5.87 5.84
N ASP A 12 1.91 4.70 5.39
CA ASP A 12 2.76 3.70 4.73
C ASP A 12 3.42 4.28 3.47
N SER A 13 2.66 5.03 2.66
CA SER A 13 3.19 5.70 1.47
C SER A 13 4.33 6.67 1.78
N ILE A 14 4.20 7.45 2.86
CA ILE A 14 5.24 8.40 3.30
C ILE A 14 6.45 7.65 3.87
N ALA A 15 6.21 6.65 4.72
CA ALA A 15 7.26 5.82 5.31
C ALA A 15 8.10 5.13 4.23
N GLN A 16 7.45 4.55 3.22
CA GLN A 16 8.11 3.89 2.11
C GLN A 16 8.94 4.86 1.26
N ALA A 17 8.43 6.06 0.99
CA ALA A 17 9.21 7.11 0.32
C ALA A 17 10.44 7.51 1.14
N GLY A 18 10.28 7.66 2.46
CA GLY A 18 11.36 7.92 3.40
C GLY A 18 12.43 6.84 3.40
N LEU A 19 12.04 5.56 3.47
CA LEU A 19 12.96 4.42 3.40
C LEU A 19 13.68 4.31 2.05
N THR A 20 13.05 4.79 0.97
CA THR A 20 13.63 4.74 -0.38
C THR A 20 14.70 5.82 -0.59
N TYR A 21 14.50 7.01 -0.03
CA TYR A 21 15.34 8.18 -0.34
C TYR A 21 16.27 8.61 0.81
N SER A 22 15.94 8.28 2.06
CA SER A 22 16.77 8.68 3.19
C SER A 22 18.08 7.91 3.23
N LYS A 23 19.13 8.61 3.66
CA LYS A 23 20.47 8.05 3.90
C LYS A 23 20.89 8.16 5.37
N ASP A 24 20.07 8.81 6.19
CA ASP A 24 20.31 8.96 7.62
C ASP A 24 19.73 7.75 8.36
N VAL A 25 20.55 7.12 9.20
CA VAL A 25 20.20 5.90 9.93
C VAL A 25 19.04 6.12 10.92
N TYR A 26 18.96 7.31 11.53
CA TYR A 26 17.89 7.64 12.48
C TYR A 26 16.58 7.90 11.75
N ASP A 27 16.62 8.52 10.58
CA ASP A 27 15.44 8.69 9.74
C ASP A 27 14.91 7.36 9.22
N ILE A 28 15.80 6.46 8.79
CA ILE A 28 15.42 5.10 8.39
C ILE A 28 14.69 4.37 9.53
N ASP A 29 15.20 4.46 10.75
CA ASP A 29 14.54 3.87 11.93
C ASP A 29 13.15 4.48 12.18
N ARG A 30 13.01 5.81 12.03
CA ARG A 30 11.70 6.49 12.16
C ARG A 30 10.72 6.02 11.10
N PHE A 31 11.15 5.88 9.84
CA PHE A 31 10.27 5.39 8.78
C PHE A 31 9.87 3.93 8.99
N ASN A 32 10.77 3.08 9.47
CA ASN A 32 10.43 1.71 9.87
C ASN A 32 9.38 1.68 11.00
N GLN A 33 9.48 2.59 11.98
CA GLN A 33 8.46 2.71 13.04
C GLN A 33 7.10 3.15 12.48
N LEU A 34 7.08 4.15 11.59
CA LEU A 34 5.85 4.60 10.92
C LEU A 34 5.19 3.47 10.12
N LYS A 35 6.00 2.66 9.42
CA LYS A 35 5.52 1.51 8.65
C LYS A 35 4.89 0.43 9.54
N ASN A 36 5.47 0.19 10.72
CA ASN A 36 4.87 -0.72 11.71
C ASN A 36 3.53 -0.21 12.24
N ILE A 37 3.43 1.08 12.56
CA ILE A 37 2.17 1.70 13.03
C ILE A 37 1.08 1.59 11.96
N ALA A 38 1.42 1.82 10.68
CA ALA A 38 0.49 1.65 9.58
C ALA A 38 -0.02 0.19 9.47
N ALA A 39 0.88 -0.79 9.63
CA ALA A 39 0.52 -2.21 9.63
C ALA A 39 -0.43 -2.57 10.79
N ASP A 40 -0.18 -2.04 11.99
CA ASP A 40 -1.05 -2.25 13.16
C ASP A 40 -2.46 -1.68 12.91
N ILE A 41 -2.56 -0.45 12.38
CA ILE A 41 -3.86 0.18 12.06
C ILE A 41 -4.61 -0.63 11.01
N ILE A 42 -3.92 -1.14 9.98
CA ILE A 42 -4.54 -1.96 8.93
C ILE A 42 -5.02 -3.29 9.49
N SER A 43 -4.21 -3.97 10.31
CA SER A 43 -4.57 -5.24 10.96
C SER A 43 -5.84 -5.10 11.79
N GLU A 44 -5.90 -4.10 12.67
CA GLU A 44 -7.08 -3.79 13.49
C GLU A 44 -8.29 -3.40 12.64
N SER A 45 -8.09 -2.62 11.58
CA SER A 45 -9.20 -2.12 10.74
C SER A 45 -9.76 -3.16 9.76
N THR A 46 -9.01 -4.23 9.47
CA THR A 46 -9.41 -5.29 8.51
C THR A 46 -9.63 -6.64 9.16
N ASN A 47 -9.37 -6.77 10.47
CA ASN A 47 -9.41 -8.02 11.21
C ASN A 47 -8.50 -9.10 10.61
N LEU A 48 -7.44 -8.68 9.90
CA LEU A 48 -6.39 -9.54 9.37
C LEU A 48 -5.28 -9.69 10.39
N GLU A 49 -4.64 -10.86 10.42
CA GLU A 49 -3.46 -11.07 11.26
C GLU A 49 -2.32 -10.12 10.87
N LEU A 50 -1.71 -9.48 11.88
CA LEU A 50 -0.63 -8.52 11.69
C LEU A 50 0.52 -9.08 10.83
N HIS A 51 0.85 -10.36 10.97
CA HIS A 51 1.92 -10.98 10.18
C HIS A 51 1.62 -10.92 8.67
N LYS A 52 0.38 -11.23 8.26
CA LYS A 52 -0.04 -11.20 6.85
C LYS A 52 -0.03 -9.78 6.29
N VAL A 53 -0.42 -8.81 7.12
CA VAL A 53 -0.38 -7.39 6.75
C VAL A 53 1.06 -6.94 6.53
N LYS A 54 1.98 -7.33 7.43
CA LYS A 54 3.40 -7.01 7.29
C LYS A 54 4.04 -7.69 6.07
N GLU A 55 3.70 -8.93 5.76
CA GLU A 55 4.18 -9.60 4.55
C GLU A 55 3.87 -8.76 3.30
N VAL A 56 2.60 -8.37 3.13
CA VAL A 56 2.17 -7.60 1.96
C VAL A 56 2.82 -6.21 1.90
N LEU A 57 2.89 -5.49 3.03
CA LEU A 57 3.43 -4.13 3.06
C LEU A 57 4.96 -4.08 2.93
N PHE A 58 5.67 -5.06 3.48
CA PHE A 58 7.13 -5.05 3.53
C PHE A 58 7.79 -5.73 2.33
N GLU A 59 7.04 -6.49 1.52
CA GLU A 59 7.51 -7.02 0.23
C GLU A 59 7.78 -5.93 -0.81
N GLU A 60 7.02 -4.82 -0.78
CA GLU A 60 7.18 -3.74 -1.75
C GLU A 60 8.45 -2.94 -1.46
N ARG A 61 9.39 -2.91 -2.43
CA ARG A 61 10.66 -2.17 -2.38
C ARG A 61 10.62 -1.01 -3.37
N GLY A 62 11.18 0.13 -2.97
CA GLY A 62 11.18 1.36 -3.77
C GLY A 62 9.90 2.18 -3.60
N TYR A 63 9.74 3.20 -4.44
CA TYR A 63 8.63 4.16 -4.34
C TYR A 63 7.31 3.55 -4.82
N LEU A 64 6.25 3.74 -4.03
CA LEU A 64 4.91 3.25 -4.35
C LEU A 64 4.28 4.07 -5.46
N THR A 65 3.91 3.41 -6.56
CA THR A 65 3.08 3.99 -7.62
C THR A 65 1.74 3.26 -7.68
N PRO A 66 0.65 3.90 -8.13
CA PRO A 66 -0.62 3.22 -8.35
C PRO A 66 -0.44 1.94 -9.19
N LYS A 67 -1.06 0.84 -8.77
CA LYS A 67 -1.03 -0.42 -9.53
C LYS A 67 -1.78 -0.23 -10.86
N VAL A 68 -1.24 -0.80 -11.94
CA VAL A 68 -1.80 -0.69 -13.29
C VAL A 68 -2.75 -1.87 -13.55
N ASP A 69 -4.00 -1.57 -13.89
CA ASP A 69 -4.98 -2.53 -14.41
C ASP A 69 -5.16 -2.31 -15.92
N VAL A 70 -5.27 -3.39 -16.70
CA VAL A 70 -5.47 -3.32 -18.15
C VAL A 70 -6.81 -3.97 -18.49
N ARG A 71 -7.68 -3.21 -19.16
CA ARG A 71 -8.96 -3.71 -19.68
C ARG A 71 -9.07 -3.47 -21.16
N ALA A 72 -9.57 -4.47 -21.89
CA ALA A 72 -9.87 -4.36 -23.31
C ALA A 72 -11.36 -4.09 -23.52
N ALA A 73 -11.69 -3.05 -24.27
CA ALA A 73 -13.05 -2.80 -24.74
C ALA A 73 -13.21 -3.36 -26.16
N ILE A 74 -13.89 -4.51 -26.28
CA ILE A 74 -14.19 -5.13 -27.58
C ILE A 74 -15.66 -4.87 -27.91
N ILE A 75 -15.90 -4.16 -29.01
CA ILE A 75 -17.24 -3.79 -29.48
C ILE A 75 -17.50 -4.45 -30.83
N LYS A 76 -18.58 -5.23 -30.92
CA LYS A 76 -19.06 -5.84 -32.17
C LYS A 76 -20.57 -5.75 -32.24
N GLU A 77 -21.11 -5.28 -33.37
CA GLU A 77 -22.57 -5.18 -33.60
C GLU A 77 -23.31 -4.48 -32.44
N ASN A 78 -22.75 -3.37 -31.96
CA ASN A 78 -23.29 -2.57 -30.86
C ASN A 78 -23.40 -3.34 -29.51
N LYS A 79 -22.65 -4.44 -29.34
CA LYS A 79 -22.51 -5.20 -28.10
C LYS A 79 -21.08 -5.10 -27.58
N ILE A 80 -20.93 -5.04 -26.26
CA ILE A 80 -19.64 -5.01 -25.56
C ILE A 80 -19.35 -6.41 -25.02
N LEU A 81 -18.11 -6.89 -25.19
CA LEU A 81 -17.66 -8.14 -24.56
C LEU A 81 -17.48 -7.91 -23.04
N CYS A 82 -18.24 -8.64 -22.24
CA CYS A 82 -18.03 -8.75 -20.79
C CYS A 82 -17.52 -10.17 -20.49
N LEU A 83 -16.40 -10.26 -19.76
CA LEU A 83 -15.81 -11.50 -19.24
C LEU A 83 -16.21 -11.71 -17.77
#